data_AF-A0A9Y3VWM2-F1
#
_entry.id   AF-A0A9Y3VWM2-F1
#
_cell.length_a   1.000
_cell.length_b   1.000
_cell.length_c   1.000
_cell.angle_alpha   90.00
_cell.angle_beta   90.00
_cell.angle_gamma   90.00
#
_symmetry.space_group_name_H-M   'P 1'
#
loop_
_entity.id
_entity.type
_entity.pdbx_description
1 polymer ?
#
loop_
_entity_poly.entity_id
_entity_poly.type
_entity_poly.pdbx_seq_one_letter_code
_entity_poly.pdbx_strand_id
1 'polypeptide(L)'
;MCPAMGWQDCGQRFYCPFCGKLSEVPWQHYQPTNGVNGVRVDKEKRPELSTGSYEILNSQKGEAAALLLAIDVSVSALRGGHLEFVTQQIQMLLNSMKREDGDALDVRVGLMTYDSRIHLYDLSPELSRPHMLVITETEDLQLPVREGLLVPLKDCISSIDR
;
A
#
# COMPACT_ATOMS: atom_id res chain seq x y z
N MET A 1 7.92 -16.62 -15.20
CA MET A 1 9.24 -17.21 -15.50
C MET A 1 9.81 -17.68 -14.18
N CYS A 2 10.42 -18.86 -14.07
CA CYS A 2 11.03 -19.32 -12.81
C CYS A 2 12.28 -20.16 -13.12
N PRO A 3 13.12 -20.51 -12.12
CA PRO A 3 14.36 -21.26 -12.36
C PRO A 3 14.19 -22.63 -13.02
N ALA A 4 13.01 -23.24 -12.91
CA ALA A 4 12.70 -24.57 -13.43
C ALA A 4 12.36 -24.61 -14.93
N MET A 5 12.46 -23.50 -15.64
CA MET A 5 12.14 -23.42 -17.07
C MET A 5 13.16 -24.22 -17.91
N GLY A 6 12.65 -25.08 -18.80
CA GLY A 6 13.48 -25.91 -19.67
C GLY A 6 13.75 -25.25 -21.03
N TRP A 7 14.92 -24.64 -21.20
CA TRP A 7 15.28 -23.89 -22.42
C TRP A 7 15.50 -24.80 -23.64
N GLN A 8 15.09 -24.31 -24.82
CA GLN A 8 15.19 -24.99 -26.12
C GLN A 8 15.66 -24.00 -27.20
N ASP A 9 16.15 -24.54 -28.33
CA ASP A 9 16.55 -23.79 -29.52
C ASP A 9 17.48 -22.61 -29.19
N CYS A 10 18.55 -22.91 -28.45
CA CYS A 10 19.53 -21.93 -28.01
C CYS A 10 18.92 -20.76 -27.22
N GLY A 11 17.81 -20.96 -26.50
CA GLY A 11 17.15 -19.94 -25.68
C GLY A 11 16.01 -19.20 -26.37
N GLN A 12 15.62 -19.59 -27.59
CA GLN A 12 14.48 -18.99 -28.30
C GLN A 12 13.13 -19.50 -27.77
N ARG A 13 13.09 -20.71 -27.21
CA ARG A 13 11.88 -21.32 -26.66
C ARG A 13 12.15 -21.93 -25.30
N PHE A 14 11.09 -22.22 -24.55
CA PHE A 14 11.20 -22.93 -23.28
C PHE A 14 9.95 -23.78 -23.01
N TYR A 15 10.14 -24.88 -22.29
CA TYR A 15 9.05 -25.67 -21.72
C TYR A 15 8.62 -25.11 -20.37
N CYS A 16 7.31 -24.91 -20.21
CA CYS A 16 6.72 -24.56 -18.93
C CYS A 16 6.82 -25.76 -17.97
N PRO A 17 7.44 -25.62 -16.78
CA PRO A 17 7.59 -26.72 -15.84
C PRO A 17 6.27 -27.17 -15.20
N PHE A 18 5.21 -26.36 -15.32
CA PHE A 18 3.90 -26.65 -14.72
C PHE A 18 2.96 -27.39 -15.66
N CYS A 19 2.98 -27.08 -16.96
CA CYS A 19 2.04 -27.65 -17.93
C CYS A 19 2.70 -28.34 -19.12
N GLY A 20 4.04 -28.31 -19.23
CA GLY A 20 4.80 -28.93 -20.31
C GLY A 20 4.65 -28.24 -21.68
N LYS A 21 3.89 -27.15 -21.78
CA LYS A 21 3.71 -26.42 -23.05
C LYS A 21 5.02 -25.72 -23.46
N LEU A 22 5.36 -25.82 -24.75
CA LEU A 22 6.44 -25.06 -25.38
C LEU A 22 5.97 -23.62 -25.66
N SER A 23 6.74 -22.64 -25.19
CA SER A 23 6.47 -21.21 -25.36
C SER A 23 7.66 -20.50 -26.01
N GLU A 24 7.38 -19.50 -26.84
CA GLU A 24 8.41 -18.65 -27.45
C GLU A 24 8.87 -17.55 -26.49
N VAL A 25 10.16 -17.22 -26.52
CA VAL A 25 10.73 -16.12 -25.74
C VAL A 25 10.55 -14.83 -26.53
N PRO A 26 9.90 -13.79 -25.95
CA PRO A 26 9.83 -12.48 -26.59
C PRO A 26 11.21 -11.95 -26.93
N TRP A 27 11.37 -11.34 -28.11
CA TRP A 27 12.67 -10.92 -28.63
C TRP A 27 13.41 -9.96 -27.67
N GLN A 28 12.69 -9.14 -26.92
CA GLN A 28 13.27 -8.21 -25.93
C GLN A 28 13.94 -8.93 -24.74
N HIS A 29 13.55 -10.18 -24.48
CA HIS A 29 14.04 -10.99 -23.36
C HIS A 29 14.94 -12.15 -23.80
N TYR A 30 15.20 -12.28 -25.11
CA TYR A 30 16.04 -13.32 -25.67
C TYR A 30 17.48 -13.20 -25.15
N GLN A 31 18.00 -14.33 -24.68
CA GLN A 31 19.41 -14.53 -24.36
C GLN A 31 19.78 -15.96 -24.73
N PRO A 32 20.99 -16.18 -25.27
CA PRO A 32 21.41 -17.51 -25.68
C PRO A 32 21.61 -18.45 -24.49
N THR A 33 21.55 -19.75 -24.74
CA THR A 33 22.00 -20.79 -23.79
C THR A 33 23.45 -21.18 -24.04
N ASN A 34 24.13 -21.67 -22.99
CA ASN A 34 25.45 -22.27 -23.09
C ASN A 34 25.38 -23.65 -23.74
N GLY A 35 25.26 -23.70 -25.06
CA GLY A 35 25.06 -24.93 -25.85
C GLY A 35 23.59 -25.31 -26.01
N VAL A 36 23.35 -26.40 -26.76
CA VAL A 36 22.00 -26.80 -27.24
C VAL A 36 21.02 -27.10 -26.11
N ASN A 37 21.48 -27.75 -25.03
CA ASN A 37 20.70 -28.04 -23.82
C ASN A 37 21.25 -27.27 -22.60
N GLY A 38 21.80 -26.09 -22.88
CA GLY A 38 22.52 -25.28 -21.90
C GLY A 38 21.62 -24.47 -20.99
N VAL A 39 22.23 -23.97 -19.93
CA VAL A 39 21.64 -22.92 -19.09
C VAL A 39 21.73 -21.59 -19.83
N ARG A 40 20.72 -20.72 -19.69
CA ARG A 40 20.76 -19.34 -20.21
C ARG A 40 21.94 -18.55 -19.64
N VAL A 41 22.64 -17.78 -20.47
CA VAL A 41 23.85 -17.03 -20.09
C VAL A 41 23.61 -15.99 -18.98
N ASP A 42 22.37 -15.51 -18.85
CA ASP A 42 21.96 -14.50 -17.89
C ASP A 42 21.24 -15.08 -16.68
N LYS A 43 21.25 -16.41 -16.49
CA LYS A 43 20.59 -17.07 -15.35
C LYS A 43 20.95 -16.40 -14.02
N GLU A 44 22.25 -16.23 -13.76
CA GLU A 44 22.75 -15.66 -12.50
C GLU A 44 22.55 -14.14 -12.40
N LYS A 45 22.20 -13.47 -13.51
CA LYS A 45 21.93 -12.02 -13.56
C LYS A 45 20.47 -11.69 -13.32
N ARG A 46 19.56 -12.67 -13.43
CA ARG A 46 18.11 -12.47 -13.38
C ARG A 46 17.51 -13.29 -12.23
N PRO A 47 16.94 -12.64 -11.20
CA PRO A 47 16.45 -13.36 -10.03
C PRO A 47 15.33 -14.36 -10.38
N GLU A 48 14.47 -14.05 -11.35
CA GLU A 48 13.42 -14.97 -11.82
C GLU A 48 13.97 -16.23 -12.50
N LEU A 49 15.27 -16.29 -12.80
CA LEU A 49 15.96 -17.46 -13.37
C LEU A 49 16.86 -18.18 -12.37
N SER A 50 17.27 -17.53 -11.28
CA SER A 50 18.20 -18.08 -10.28
C SER A 50 17.60 -18.30 -8.89
N THR A 51 16.52 -17.62 -8.52
CA THR A 51 15.94 -17.66 -7.16
C THR A 51 14.53 -18.22 -7.13
N GLY A 52 14.18 -18.87 -6.01
CA GLY A 52 12.82 -19.35 -5.75
C GLY A 52 11.83 -18.24 -5.38
N SER A 53 12.35 -17.10 -4.90
CA SER A 53 11.57 -15.92 -4.50
C SER A 53 12.20 -14.67 -5.10
N TYR A 54 11.36 -13.83 -5.69
CA TYR A 54 11.72 -12.56 -6.31
C TYR A 54 10.47 -11.70 -6.49
N GLU A 55 10.66 -10.42 -6.74
CA GLU A 55 9.56 -9.47 -7.00
C GLU A 55 9.58 -9.05 -8.47
N ILE A 56 8.38 -8.85 -9.04
CA ILE A 56 8.22 -8.28 -10.38
C ILE A 56 7.64 -6.89 -10.23
N LEU A 57 8.37 -5.89 -10.72
CA LEU A 57 7.87 -4.52 -10.76
C LEU A 57 6.76 -4.43 -11.81
N ASN A 58 5.55 -4.06 -11.37
CA ASN A 58 4.47 -3.67 -12.26
C ASN A 58 4.58 -2.16 -12.53
N SER A 59 4.48 -1.75 -13.80
CA SER A 59 4.52 -0.33 -14.18
C SER A 59 3.21 0.39 -13.86
N GLN A 60 2.11 -0.34 -13.62
CA GLN A 60 0.86 0.25 -13.16
C GLN A 60 0.96 0.59 -11.68
N LYS A 61 0.91 1.89 -11.35
CA LYS A 61 0.75 2.34 -9.97
C LYS A 61 -0.68 2.06 -9.52
N GLY A 62 -0.84 1.26 -8.47
CA GLY A 62 -2.13 1.06 -7.81
C GLY A 62 -2.59 2.31 -7.06
N GLU A 63 -3.81 2.27 -6.51
CA GLU A 63 -4.28 3.33 -5.61
C GLU A 63 -3.46 3.32 -4.30
N ALA A 64 -3.21 4.52 -3.79
CA ALA A 64 -2.58 4.75 -2.49
C ALA A 64 -3.32 3.99 -1.38
N ALA A 65 -2.59 3.37 -0.45
CA ALA A 65 -3.19 2.76 0.72
C ALA A 65 -3.84 3.83 1.60
N ALA A 66 -4.96 3.49 2.25
CA ALA A 66 -5.67 4.39 3.15
C ALA A 66 -5.67 3.82 4.58
N LEU A 67 -5.37 4.67 5.55
CA LEU A 67 -5.45 4.41 6.99
C LEU A 67 -6.57 5.26 7.59
N LEU A 68 -7.71 4.64 7.89
CA LEU A 68 -8.79 5.29 8.63
C LEU A 68 -8.68 4.96 10.12
N LEU A 69 -8.42 5.97 10.94
CA LEU A 69 -8.33 5.85 12.39
C LEU A 69 -9.68 6.15 13.01
N ALA A 70 -10.33 5.13 13.57
CA ALA A 70 -11.62 5.23 14.25
C ALA A 70 -11.45 5.12 15.76
N ILE A 71 -11.76 6.18 16.50
CA ILE A 71 -11.49 6.29 17.94
C ILE A 71 -12.80 6.33 18.73
N ASP A 72 -12.94 5.41 19.69
CA ASP A 72 -14.04 5.44 20.65
C ASP A 72 -13.88 6.63 21.61
N VAL A 73 -14.89 7.50 21.67
CA VAL A 73 -14.97 8.64 22.61
C VAL A 73 -16.10 8.46 23.63
N SER A 74 -16.57 7.23 23.83
CA SER A 74 -17.57 6.88 24.83
C SER A 74 -17.12 7.24 26.25
N VAL A 75 -18.09 7.32 27.16
CA VAL A 75 -17.84 7.55 28.60
C VAL A 75 -16.89 6.51 29.17
N SER A 76 -16.92 5.27 28.68
CA SER A 76 -16.01 4.22 29.14
C SER A 76 -14.57 4.46 28.67
N ALA A 77 -14.38 4.88 27.41
CA ALA A 77 -13.06 5.20 26.87
C ALA A 77 -12.42 6.39 27.58
N LEU A 78 -13.24 7.41 27.90
CA LEU A 78 -12.82 8.58 28.68
C LEU A 78 -12.41 8.21 30.10
N ARG A 79 -13.26 7.47 30.84
CA ARG A 79 -12.97 7.07 32.23
C ARG A 79 -11.79 6.14 32.36
N GLY A 80 -11.57 5.29 31.35
CA GLY A 80 -10.42 4.37 31.31
C GLY A 80 -9.09 5.04 30.94
N GLY A 81 -9.08 6.33 30.59
CA GLY A 81 -7.88 7.02 30.11
C GLY A 81 -7.42 6.56 28.70
N HIS A 82 -8.24 5.77 28.00
CA HIS A 82 -7.88 5.24 26.69
C HIS A 82 -7.74 6.34 25.65
N LEU A 83 -8.59 7.37 25.72
CA LEU A 83 -8.56 8.45 24.73
C LEU A 83 -7.24 9.21 24.75
N GLU A 84 -6.75 9.57 25.94
CA GLU A 84 -5.46 10.26 26.11
C GLU A 84 -4.29 9.40 25.65
N PHE A 85 -4.30 8.11 26.01
CA PHE A 85 -3.25 7.19 25.58
C PHE A 85 -3.24 6.99 24.05
N VAL A 86 -4.42 6.74 23.45
CA VAL A 86 -4.56 6.46 22.02
C VAL A 86 -4.18 7.67 21.18
N THR A 87 -4.57 8.89 21.56
CA THR A 87 -4.18 10.10 20.81
C THR A 87 -2.67 10.30 20.80
N GLN A 88 -2.00 10.09 21.94
CA GLN A 88 -0.54 10.13 22.02
C GLN A 88 0.12 9.05 21.13
N GLN A 89 -0.38 7.82 21.15
CA GLN A 89 0.16 6.73 20.32
C GLN A 89 -0.08 6.96 18.82
N ILE A 90 -1.25 7.49 18.45
CA ILE A 90 -1.55 7.87 17.07
C ILE A 90 -0.57 8.94 16.60
N GLN A 91 -0.35 9.98 17.41
CA GLN A 91 0.60 11.03 17.07
C GLN A 91 2.02 10.48 16.85
N MET A 92 2.48 9.57 17.73
CA MET A 92 3.78 8.91 17.57
C MET A 92 3.85 8.06 16.29
N LEU A 93 2.78 7.29 16.00
CA LEU A 93 2.70 6.44 14.81
C LEU A 93 2.73 7.28 13.53
N LEU A 94 1.90 8.30 13.43
CA LEU A 94 1.84 9.17 12.25
C LEU A 94 3.18 9.88 12.00
N ASN A 95 3.85 10.33 13.07
CA ASN A 95 5.19 10.90 12.96
C ASN A 95 6.25 9.87 12.53
N SER A 96 6.17 8.61 12.96
CA SER A 96 7.09 7.57 12.50
C SER A 96 6.92 7.18 11.03
N MET A 97 5.71 7.36 10.47
CA MET A 97 5.41 7.10 9.06
C MET A 97 5.86 8.25 8.14
N LYS A 98 6.16 9.43 8.72
CA LYS A 98 6.75 10.56 8.00
C LYS A 98 8.21 10.24 7.67
N ARG A 99 8.45 9.63 6.51
CA ARG A 99 9.82 9.44 6.00
C ARG A 99 10.33 10.78 5.46
N GLU A 100 11.52 11.21 5.89
CA GLU A 100 12.14 12.48 5.45
C GLU A 100 12.77 12.40 4.05
N ASP A 101 12.94 11.21 3.50
CA ASP A 101 13.85 10.99 2.37
C ASP A 101 13.15 10.35 1.17
N GLY A 102 12.79 11.17 0.17
CA GLY A 102 12.49 10.84 -1.24
C GLY A 102 11.38 9.85 -1.60
N ASP A 103 10.98 8.99 -0.66
CA ASP A 103 10.10 7.84 -0.78
C ASP A 103 9.03 7.95 0.32
N ALA A 104 8.38 9.11 0.36
CA ALA A 104 7.25 9.34 1.22
C ALA A 104 6.19 8.29 0.89
N LEU A 105 5.82 7.49 1.89
CA LEU A 105 4.72 6.54 1.78
C LEU A 105 3.48 7.31 1.30
N ASP A 106 2.99 6.94 0.11
CA ASP A 106 1.75 7.50 -0.46
C ASP A 106 0.56 6.87 0.28
N VAL A 107 0.47 7.17 1.58
CA VAL A 107 -0.60 6.72 2.46
C VAL A 107 -1.51 7.91 2.72
N ARG A 108 -2.80 7.68 2.50
CA ARG A 108 -3.86 8.63 2.87
C ARG A 108 -4.33 8.32 4.27
N VAL A 109 -4.55 9.34 5.08
CA VAL A 109 -5.02 9.22 6.46
C VAL A 109 -6.38 9.87 6.59
N GLY A 110 -7.27 9.20 7.30
CA GLY A 110 -8.54 9.75 7.76
C GLY A 110 -8.69 9.56 9.26
N LEU A 111 -9.41 10.49 9.89
CA LEU A 111 -9.71 10.44 11.30
C LEU A 111 -11.23 10.45 11.49
N MET A 112 -11.71 9.57 12.36
CA MET A 112 -13.07 9.61 12.86
C MET A 112 -13.10 9.28 14.35
N THR A 113 -14.07 9.83 15.07
CA THR A 113 -14.41 9.39 16.41
C THR A 113 -15.85 8.91 16.45
N TYR A 114 -16.19 8.11 17.45
CA TYR A 114 -17.56 7.62 17.60
C TYR A 114 -17.97 7.42 19.06
N ASP A 115 -19.26 7.63 19.30
CA ASP A 115 -19.97 7.23 20.50
C ASP A 115 -21.34 6.62 20.10
N SER A 116 -22.45 7.20 20.56
CA SER A 116 -23.78 7.05 19.96
C SER A 116 -23.91 7.62 18.54
N ARG A 117 -22.95 8.44 18.09
CA ARG A 117 -22.90 9.11 16.79
C ARG A 117 -21.52 8.94 16.16
N ILE A 118 -21.42 9.20 14.86
CA ILE A 118 -20.15 9.20 14.13
C ILE A 118 -19.69 10.64 13.93
N HIS A 119 -18.42 10.91 14.20
CA HIS A 119 -17.78 12.20 13.98
C HIS A 119 -16.66 12.03 12.96
N LEU A 120 -16.84 12.60 11.77
CA LEU A 120 -15.84 12.65 10.72
C LEU A 120 -15.05 13.94 10.82
N TYR A 121 -13.75 13.90 10.54
CA TYR A 121 -12.90 15.10 10.53
C TYR A 121 -12.43 15.38 9.12
N ASP A 122 -12.71 16.60 8.65
CA ASP A 122 -12.14 17.16 7.44
C ASP A 122 -10.71 17.66 7.75
N LEU A 123 -9.73 16.99 7.13
CA LEU A 123 -8.31 17.21 7.30
C LEU A 123 -7.69 17.98 6.11
N SER A 124 -8.52 18.66 5.31
CA SER A 124 -8.06 19.40 4.13
C SER A 124 -6.96 20.42 4.50
N PRO A 125 -5.84 20.48 3.77
CA PRO A 125 -4.68 21.31 4.13
C PRO A 125 -4.96 22.82 4.04
N GLU A 126 -6.03 23.23 3.35
CA GLU A 126 -6.48 24.62 3.25
C GLU A 126 -7.13 25.11 4.56
N LEU A 127 -7.55 24.19 5.43
CA LEU A 127 -8.19 24.53 6.70
C LEU A 127 -7.15 24.88 7.76
N SER A 128 -7.40 25.97 8.49
CA SER A 128 -6.53 26.37 9.62
C SER A 128 -6.61 25.42 10.83
N ARG A 129 -7.69 24.64 10.90
CA ARG A 129 -7.97 23.58 11.88
C ARG A 129 -8.98 22.59 11.29
N PRO A 130 -8.99 21.31 11.71
CA PRO A 130 -9.96 20.34 11.23
C PRO A 130 -11.42 20.76 11.49
N HIS A 131 -12.30 20.51 10.53
CA HIS A 131 -13.75 20.66 10.72
C HIS A 131 -14.39 19.32 11.06
N MET A 132 -15.31 19.29 12.01
CA MET A 132 -16.02 18.07 12.43
C MET A 132 -17.40 18.00 11.76
N LEU A 133 -17.69 16.89 11.09
CA LEU A 133 -19.02 16.55 10.58
C LEU A 133 -19.62 15.44 11.45
N VAL A 134 -20.79 15.70 12.03
CA VAL A 134 -21.50 14.75 12.91
C VAL A 134 -22.59 14.05 12.11
N ILE A 135 -22.53 12.72 12.07
CA ILE A 135 -23.56 11.87 11.50
C ILE A 135 -24.36 11.25 12.65
N THR A 136 -25.64 11.62 12.72
CA THR A 136 -26.57 11.18 13.78
C THR A 136 -27.41 9.98 13.39
N GLU A 137 -27.61 9.75 12.09
CA GLU A 137 -28.39 8.63 11.56
C GLU A 137 -27.43 7.53 11.10
N THR A 138 -27.51 6.37 11.74
CA THR A 138 -26.56 5.26 11.52
C THR A 138 -27.16 4.10 10.73
N GLU A 139 -28.49 4.07 10.55
CA GLU A 139 -29.18 2.96 9.87
C GLU A 139 -29.08 3.04 8.33
N ASP A 140 -29.02 4.25 7.75
CA ASP A 140 -28.78 4.49 6.32
C ASP A 140 -27.64 5.49 6.12
N LEU A 141 -26.41 5.01 6.37
CA LEU A 141 -25.22 5.85 6.38
C LEU A 141 -24.84 6.32 4.97
N GLN A 142 -25.00 7.62 4.73
CA GLN A 142 -24.49 8.28 3.53
C GLN A 142 -23.38 9.26 3.93
N LEU A 143 -22.20 9.13 3.30
CA LEU A 143 -21.09 10.05 3.53
C LEU A 143 -21.48 11.44 3.00
N PRO A 144 -21.54 12.48 3.86
CA PRO A 144 -21.98 13.80 3.44
C PRO A 144 -20.97 14.47 2.50
N VAL A 145 -19.67 14.20 2.69
CA VAL A 145 -18.56 14.70 1.85
C VAL A 145 -17.49 13.60 1.80
N ARG A 146 -16.79 13.46 0.67
CA ARG A 146 -15.63 12.55 0.53
C ARG A 146 -14.29 13.29 0.56
N GLU A 147 -14.30 14.52 0.04
CA GLU A 147 -13.14 15.41 0.05
C GLU A 147 -12.76 15.76 1.50
N GLY A 148 -11.46 15.84 1.78
CA GLY A 148 -10.95 16.13 3.12
C GLY A 148 -10.97 14.97 4.12
N LEU A 149 -11.68 13.86 3.85
CA LEU A 149 -11.74 12.72 4.77
C LEU A 149 -10.53 11.77 4.69
N LEU A 150 -9.94 11.63 3.49
CA LEU A 150 -8.75 10.81 3.25
C LEU A 150 -7.71 11.66 2.54
N VAL A 151 -6.82 12.25 3.33
CA VAL A 151 -5.81 13.23 2.87
C VAL A 151 -4.42 12.58 2.94
N PRO A 152 -3.53 12.80 1.97
CA PRO A 152 -2.15 12.32 2.07
C PRO A 152 -1.51 12.76 3.39
N LEU A 153 -0.86 11.84 4.11
CA LEU A 153 -0.30 12.10 5.45
C LEU A 153 0.59 13.36 5.47
N LYS A 154 1.41 13.53 4.44
CA LYS A 154 2.32 14.68 4.28
C LYS A 154 1.60 16.04 4.29
N ASP A 155 0.33 16.08 3.88
CA ASP A 155 -0.44 17.31 3.71
C ASP A 155 -1.26 17.63 4.98
N CYS A 156 -1.62 16.61 5.79
CA CYS A 156 -2.48 16.79 6.96
C CYS A 156 -1.80 16.65 8.33
N ILE A 157 -0.52 16.24 8.40
CA ILE A 157 0.14 15.94 9.68
C ILE A 157 0.18 17.14 10.64
N SER A 158 0.40 18.36 10.12
CA SER A 158 0.41 19.60 10.90
C SER A 158 -0.96 19.93 11.52
N SER A 159 -2.04 19.51 10.87
CA SER A 159 -3.41 19.67 11.37
C SER A 159 -3.77 18.65 12.46
N ILE A 160 -3.06 17.52 12.52
CA ILE A 160 -3.26 16.46 13.52
C ILE A 160 -2.41 16.71 14.78
N ASP A 161 -1.24 17.36 14.64
CA ASP A 161 -0.34 17.68 15.75
C ASP A 161 -0.80 18.88 16.61
N ARG A 162 -1.80 19.65 16.16
CA ARG A 162 -2.32 20.86 16.83
C ARG A 162 -3.54 20.60 17.68
#